data_AF-A0A2P4YG53-F1
#
_entry.id   AF-A0A2P4YG53-F1
#
_cell.length_a   1.000
_cell.length_b   1.000
_cell.length_c   1.000
_cell.angle_alpha   90.00
_cell.angle_beta   90.00
_cell.angle_gamma   90.00
#
_symmetry.space_group_name_H-M   'P 1'
#
loop_
_entity.id
_entity.type
_entity.pdbx_description
1 polymer ?
#
loop_
_entity_poly.entity_id
_entity_poly.type
_entity_poly.pdbx_seq_one_letter_code
_entity_poly.pdbx_strand_id
1 'polypeptide(L)'
;MPKVLLCGAVQGHWELLFERARKLNVAAKDKPFKALVCVGRCFPLPVEYLAGGEKQTPLPTYFLPAHETARSWQEDAKQTEVFDKLSSVEQLSEPVEVGEGFFCLAGAGIASIAGLKVAYVSGTETVGQEDEKGTLLTYSKASVNALVQKLLASGDQGDVDFLFTAEYPTSFQLLLPEQQLPLGLQAIRGSVAIREIVHHVHPKYHITSRGGDGTRGDVFYQRLPYVSEVAGTGRKQVTRLIGLSGVNKVKDKTRKYLHALQVVPFAQQSAEERQHVDIPAGTTQNPYLHAMLDEATVRVREPDAKRRKVDSAAAGGLSAEQIEQLTAKSRSDAQFFYDQKLATKGLRKGGLLPGHNPQQRRNNQPHVEERTECWFCLATPTLERHLIVSIGQEAYLAMPKGAICGDHLLIVPIAHEASTLALSEATWQEMERFKAALRRYFASQDKELLVIDRNVTTLGATHCHLQVVGVPKEKAATARRVFETEGEKYHVKFHELQGEAGAASTGPLEQLRQQTNGKSFLYAELPDGDGGTTQLLHHVEGKHYVQFGRHAASCLLEMPRRANWKFCVVPKPEEEKLTQAFKSQWKPFDFTLDDEED
;
A
#
# COMPACT_ATOMS: atom_id res chain seq x y z
N MET A 1 11.69 3.58 -26.62
CA MET A 1 10.58 3.22 -25.71
C MET A 1 9.23 3.41 -26.39
N PRO A 2 8.55 2.32 -26.79
CA PRO A 2 7.18 2.39 -27.28
C PRO A 2 6.22 2.96 -26.23
N LYS A 3 5.23 3.73 -26.71
CA LYS A 3 4.08 4.19 -25.95
C LYS A 3 2.86 3.40 -26.38
N VAL A 4 2.13 2.81 -25.45
CA VAL A 4 0.93 2.00 -25.73
C VAL A 4 -0.26 2.54 -24.95
N LEU A 5 -1.44 2.45 -25.57
CA LEU A 5 -2.72 2.67 -24.90
C LEU A 5 -3.31 1.32 -24.50
N LEU A 6 -3.82 1.24 -23.28
CA LEU A 6 -4.45 0.07 -22.71
C LEU A 6 -5.89 0.42 -22.38
N CYS A 7 -6.82 -0.42 -22.82
CA CYS A 7 -8.25 -0.26 -22.61
C CYS A 7 -8.82 -1.49 -21.90
N GLY A 8 -9.76 -1.27 -20.97
CA GLY A 8 -10.62 -2.34 -20.48
C GLY A 8 -11.69 -2.72 -21.50
N ALA A 9 -12.75 -3.36 -21.03
CA ALA A 9 -13.84 -3.85 -21.88
C ALA A 9 -14.48 -2.75 -22.74
N VAL A 10 -14.59 -2.97 -24.06
CA VAL A 10 -15.14 -2.00 -25.02
C VAL A 10 -16.67 -2.05 -25.11
N GLN A 11 -17.25 -3.24 -25.08
CA GLN A 11 -18.71 -3.45 -25.02
C GLN A 11 -19.47 -2.75 -26.14
N GLY A 12 -19.00 -2.89 -27.38
CA GLY A 12 -19.59 -2.21 -28.54
C GLY A 12 -19.34 -0.70 -28.61
N HIS A 13 -18.75 -0.05 -27.60
CA HIS A 13 -18.48 1.40 -27.60
C HIS A 13 -17.19 1.77 -28.38
N TRP A 14 -16.96 1.12 -29.52
CA TRP A 14 -15.74 1.27 -30.31
C TRP A 14 -15.54 2.68 -30.85
N GLU A 15 -16.58 3.33 -31.37
CA GLU A 15 -16.47 4.70 -31.88
C GLU A 15 -16.06 5.68 -30.77
N LEU A 16 -16.61 5.53 -29.56
CA LEU A 16 -16.24 6.35 -28.41
C LEU A 16 -14.76 6.16 -28.05
N LEU A 17 -14.29 4.90 -28.05
CA LEU A 17 -12.90 4.56 -27.77
C LEU A 17 -11.96 5.10 -28.86
N PHE A 18 -12.26 4.88 -30.13
CA PHE A 18 -11.43 5.30 -31.25
C PHE A 18 -11.35 6.82 -31.36
N GLU A 19 -12.46 7.54 -31.19
CA GLU A 19 -12.46 9.00 -31.13
C GLU A 19 -11.55 9.53 -30.01
N ARG A 20 -11.59 8.88 -28.83
CA ARG A 20 -10.71 9.23 -27.71
C ARG A 20 -9.24 8.90 -28.02
N ALA A 21 -8.97 7.77 -28.63
CA ALA A 21 -7.62 7.35 -29.03
C ALA A 21 -7.01 8.31 -30.07
N ARG A 22 -7.77 8.73 -31.09
CA ARG A 22 -7.35 9.75 -32.07
C ARG A 22 -6.92 11.03 -31.37
N LYS A 23 -7.77 11.56 -30.48
CA LYS A 23 -7.49 12.78 -29.71
C LYS A 23 -6.23 12.66 -28.86
N LEU A 24 -6.06 11.53 -28.16
CA LEU A 24 -4.87 11.28 -27.34
C LEU A 24 -3.61 11.15 -28.21
N ASN A 25 -3.69 10.51 -29.37
CA ASN A 25 -2.56 10.35 -30.27
C ASN A 25 -2.12 11.69 -30.89
N VAL A 26 -3.07 12.50 -31.36
CA VAL A 26 -2.81 13.87 -31.83
C VAL A 26 -2.18 14.73 -30.73
N ALA A 27 -2.70 14.64 -29.49
CA ALA A 27 -2.15 15.37 -28.35
C ALA A 27 -0.74 14.92 -27.95
N ALA A 28 -0.32 13.70 -28.32
CA ALA A 28 0.99 13.17 -28.01
C ALA A 28 2.13 13.72 -28.89
N LYS A 29 1.81 14.52 -29.92
CA LYS A 29 2.76 15.18 -30.85
C LYS A 29 3.87 14.23 -31.29
N ASP A 30 5.13 14.57 -31.01
CA ASP A 30 6.35 13.84 -31.44
C ASP A 30 6.53 12.47 -30.76
N LYS A 31 5.63 12.07 -29.87
CA LYS A 31 5.68 10.78 -29.16
C LYS A 31 4.37 10.01 -29.33
N PRO A 32 3.97 9.66 -30.58
CA PRO A 32 2.71 8.99 -30.86
C PRO A 32 2.65 7.61 -30.20
N PHE A 33 1.43 7.18 -29.91
CA PHE A 33 1.18 5.82 -29.46
C PHE A 33 1.43 4.84 -30.61
N LYS A 34 1.96 3.67 -30.27
CA LYS A 34 2.33 2.62 -31.22
C LYS A 34 1.30 1.50 -31.32
N ALA A 35 0.48 1.33 -30.28
CA ALA A 35 -0.61 0.36 -30.26
C ALA A 35 -1.70 0.77 -29.26
N LEU A 36 -2.91 0.27 -29.49
CA LEU A 36 -4.03 0.24 -28.55
C LEU A 36 -4.35 -1.23 -28.25
N VAL A 37 -4.39 -1.63 -26.98
CA VAL A 37 -4.75 -3.00 -26.57
C VAL A 37 -5.98 -2.97 -25.69
N CYS A 38 -7.04 -3.70 -26.08
CA CYS A 38 -8.31 -3.77 -25.38
C CYS A 38 -8.48 -5.16 -24.75
N VAL A 39 -8.88 -5.23 -23.47
CA VAL A 39 -8.99 -6.49 -22.73
C VAL A 39 -10.41 -6.64 -22.17
N GLY A 40 -11.01 -7.81 -22.31
CA GLY A 40 -12.31 -8.16 -21.74
C GLY A 40 -13.42 -8.19 -22.80
N ARG A 41 -14.59 -7.65 -22.48
CA ARG A 41 -15.76 -7.67 -23.37
C ARG A 41 -15.57 -6.72 -24.55
N CYS A 42 -15.33 -7.26 -25.74
CA CYS A 42 -14.96 -6.54 -26.96
C CYS A 42 -16.07 -6.58 -28.01
N PHE A 43 -16.93 -7.59 -28.01
CA PHE A 43 -18.05 -7.67 -28.96
C PHE A 43 -19.23 -6.76 -28.53
N PRO A 44 -20.10 -6.35 -29.47
CA PRO A 44 -19.96 -6.50 -30.93
C PRO A 44 -18.80 -5.67 -31.51
N LEU A 45 -18.22 -6.14 -32.61
CA LEU A 45 -17.15 -5.43 -33.33
C LEU A 45 -17.76 -4.41 -34.32
N PRO A 46 -17.08 -3.29 -34.59
CA PRO A 46 -17.60 -2.27 -35.50
C PRO A 46 -17.35 -2.71 -36.95
N VAL A 47 -18.42 -3.11 -37.63
CA VAL A 47 -18.40 -3.76 -38.97
C VAL A 47 -17.63 -2.96 -40.03
N GLU A 48 -17.69 -1.64 -39.93
CA GLU A 48 -17.01 -0.67 -40.78
C GLU A 48 -15.47 -0.68 -40.68
N TYR A 49 -14.89 -1.30 -39.64
CA TYR A 49 -13.44 -1.50 -39.46
C TYR A 49 -12.99 -2.94 -39.72
N LEU A 50 -13.93 -3.87 -39.95
CA LEU A 50 -13.60 -5.26 -40.32
C LEU A 50 -13.18 -5.33 -41.79
N ALA A 51 -12.49 -6.39 -42.19
CA ALA A 51 -12.01 -6.60 -43.57
C ALA A 51 -13.08 -6.27 -44.63
N GLY A 52 -12.73 -5.45 -45.63
CA GLY A 52 -13.68 -4.93 -46.62
C GLY A 52 -14.60 -3.80 -46.14
N GLY A 53 -14.37 -3.25 -44.94
CA GLY A 53 -14.98 -2.03 -44.43
C GLY A 53 -14.27 -0.76 -44.90
N GLU A 54 -14.89 0.40 -44.68
CA GLU A 54 -14.42 1.69 -45.19
C GLU A 54 -13.56 2.48 -44.18
N LYS A 55 -13.50 2.07 -42.92
CA LYS A 55 -12.76 2.76 -41.86
C LYS A 55 -11.51 2.00 -41.43
N GLN A 56 -10.50 2.75 -40.99
CA GLN A 56 -9.27 2.23 -40.39
C GLN A 56 -9.17 2.60 -38.91
N THR A 57 -8.57 1.70 -38.13
CA THR A 57 -8.33 1.93 -36.71
C THR A 57 -7.38 3.12 -36.52
N PRO A 58 -7.53 3.91 -35.44
CA PRO A 58 -6.72 5.11 -35.24
C PRO A 58 -5.26 4.82 -34.87
N LEU A 59 -4.99 3.58 -34.46
CA LEU A 59 -3.72 3.00 -34.07
C LEU A 59 -3.83 1.50 -34.35
N PRO A 60 -2.73 0.78 -34.60
CA PRO A 60 -2.73 -0.68 -34.55
C PRO A 60 -3.43 -1.16 -33.27
N THR A 61 -4.59 -1.78 -33.43
CA THR A 61 -5.51 -2.08 -32.33
C THR A 61 -5.57 -3.58 -32.14
N TYR A 62 -5.29 -4.03 -30.93
CA TYR A 62 -5.36 -5.43 -30.52
C TYR A 62 -6.50 -5.58 -29.52
N PHE A 63 -7.26 -6.66 -29.60
CA PHE A 63 -8.32 -6.94 -28.63
C PHE A 63 -8.26 -8.39 -28.14
N LEU A 64 -8.54 -8.57 -26.85
CA LEU A 64 -8.58 -9.85 -26.17
C LEU A 64 -10.02 -10.07 -25.67
N PRO A 65 -10.82 -10.91 -26.36
CA PRO A 65 -12.22 -11.10 -26.04
C PRO A 65 -12.42 -12.03 -24.83
N ALA A 66 -13.38 -11.70 -23.97
CA ALA A 66 -13.83 -12.50 -22.83
C ALA A 66 -15.10 -11.91 -22.21
N HIS A 67 -15.74 -12.65 -21.29
CA HIS A 67 -16.93 -12.19 -20.54
C HIS A 67 -18.07 -11.71 -21.46
N GLU A 68 -18.16 -12.28 -22.67
CA GLU A 68 -19.16 -11.89 -23.65
C GLU A 68 -20.54 -12.37 -23.21
N THR A 69 -21.38 -11.43 -22.79
CA THR A 69 -22.77 -11.68 -22.44
C THR A 69 -23.66 -11.26 -23.61
N ALA A 70 -24.60 -12.13 -23.98
CA ALA A 70 -25.41 -12.03 -25.19
C ALA A 70 -24.59 -12.11 -26.49
N ARG A 71 -24.99 -13.05 -27.37
CA ARG A 71 -24.36 -13.29 -28.67
C ARG A 71 -24.78 -12.23 -29.70
N SER A 72 -24.69 -10.95 -29.32
CA SER A 72 -25.12 -9.80 -30.13
C SER A 72 -24.41 -9.72 -31.48
N TRP A 73 -23.20 -10.28 -31.60
CA TRP A 73 -22.52 -10.42 -32.89
C TRP A 73 -23.25 -11.34 -33.87
N GLN A 74 -24.13 -12.23 -33.41
CA GLN A 74 -24.95 -13.11 -34.26
C GLN A 74 -26.05 -12.36 -35.02
N GLU A 75 -26.33 -11.11 -34.63
CA GLU A 75 -27.29 -10.27 -35.34
C GLU A 75 -26.72 -9.73 -36.66
N ASP A 76 -25.39 -9.83 -36.86
CA ASP A 76 -24.71 -9.39 -38.08
C ASP A 76 -23.89 -10.55 -38.69
N ALA A 77 -24.12 -10.83 -39.98
CA ALA A 77 -23.50 -11.95 -40.66
C ALA A 77 -21.96 -11.83 -40.74
N LYS A 78 -21.44 -10.62 -40.92
CA LYS A 78 -19.99 -10.37 -41.03
C LYS A 78 -19.30 -10.53 -39.67
N GLN A 79 -19.96 -10.09 -38.59
CA GLN A 79 -19.44 -10.34 -37.24
C GLN A 79 -19.50 -11.83 -36.87
N THR A 80 -20.54 -12.55 -37.28
CA THR A 80 -20.66 -14.00 -37.08
C THR A 80 -19.54 -14.74 -37.79
N GLU A 81 -19.29 -14.42 -39.06
CA GLU A 81 -18.19 -15.01 -39.84
C GLU A 81 -16.83 -14.76 -39.18
N VAL A 82 -16.58 -13.52 -38.73
CA VAL A 82 -15.34 -13.18 -38.00
C VAL A 82 -15.23 -13.98 -36.71
N PHE A 83 -16.31 -14.10 -35.93
CA PHE A 83 -16.30 -14.86 -34.69
C PHE A 83 -16.01 -16.35 -34.94
N ASP A 84 -16.62 -16.96 -35.94
CA ASP A 84 -16.42 -18.36 -36.31
C ASP A 84 -14.99 -18.60 -36.79
N LYS A 85 -14.46 -17.70 -37.63
CA LYS A 85 -13.05 -17.70 -38.03
C LYS A 85 -12.13 -17.67 -36.81
N LEU A 86 -12.34 -16.72 -35.90
CA LEU A 86 -11.53 -16.59 -34.68
C LEU A 86 -11.64 -17.81 -33.75
N SER A 87 -12.80 -18.48 -33.74
CA SER A 87 -13.02 -19.67 -32.91
C SER A 87 -12.36 -20.94 -33.46
N SER A 88 -11.97 -20.96 -34.73
CA SER A 88 -11.25 -22.06 -35.37
C SER A 88 -9.71 -21.94 -35.28
N VAL A 89 -9.23 -20.83 -34.71
CA VAL A 89 -7.79 -20.56 -34.58
C VAL A 89 -7.17 -21.51 -33.56
N GLU A 90 -6.07 -22.16 -33.95
CA GLU A 90 -5.30 -23.00 -33.03
C GLU A 90 -4.66 -22.17 -31.90
N GLN A 91 -4.55 -22.77 -30.72
CA GLN A 91 -3.90 -22.16 -29.58
C GLN A 91 -2.40 -21.91 -29.87
N LEU A 92 -1.81 -20.91 -29.21
CA LEU A 92 -0.42 -20.46 -29.36
C LEU A 92 -0.07 -19.84 -30.73
N SER A 93 -1.07 -19.34 -31.43
CA SER A 93 -0.97 -18.63 -32.71
C SER A 93 -0.58 -17.16 -32.55
N GLU A 94 -0.21 -16.52 -33.67
CA GLU A 94 0.00 -15.07 -33.74
C GLU A 94 -1.35 -14.31 -33.72
N PRO A 95 -1.35 -13.00 -33.42
CA PRO A 95 -2.57 -12.18 -33.48
C PRO A 95 -3.23 -12.25 -34.86
N VAL A 96 -4.55 -12.49 -34.89
CA VAL A 96 -5.31 -12.69 -36.12
C VAL A 96 -5.87 -11.36 -36.60
N GLU A 97 -5.49 -10.92 -37.80
CA GLU A 97 -6.02 -9.71 -38.40
C GLU A 97 -7.47 -9.92 -38.87
N VAL A 98 -8.38 -9.05 -38.40
CA VAL A 98 -9.82 -9.06 -38.73
C VAL A 98 -10.23 -7.86 -39.57
N GLY A 99 -9.33 -6.90 -39.75
CA GLY A 99 -9.44 -5.68 -40.55
C GLY A 99 -8.10 -4.95 -40.53
N GLU A 100 -7.89 -3.99 -41.42
CA GLU A 100 -6.58 -3.32 -41.56
C GLU A 100 -6.14 -2.67 -40.23
N GLY A 101 -5.04 -3.18 -39.66
CA GLY A 101 -4.52 -2.69 -38.39
C GLY A 101 -5.41 -3.05 -37.18
N PHE A 102 -6.29 -4.05 -37.30
CA PHE A 102 -7.19 -4.52 -36.25
C PHE A 102 -7.03 -6.03 -36.01
N PHE A 103 -6.55 -6.40 -34.83
CA PHE A 103 -6.06 -7.74 -34.53
C PHE A 103 -6.74 -8.34 -33.31
N CYS A 104 -7.09 -9.62 -33.38
CA CYS A 104 -7.58 -10.40 -32.25
C CYS A 104 -6.43 -11.19 -31.60
N LEU A 105 -6.31 -11.08 -30.29
CA LEU A 105 -5.49 -11.96 -29.44
C LEU A 105 -6.35 -13.18 -29.06
N ALA A 106 -6.48 -14.13 -29.99
CA ALA A 106 -7.34 -15.31 -29.83
C ALA A 106 -6.62 -16.45 -29.10
N GLY A 107 -7.29 -17.06 -28.13
CA GLY A 107 -6.76 -18.16 -27.31
C GLY A 107 -5.63 -17.72 -26.37
N ALA A 108 -4.69 -18.62 -26.12
CA ALA A 108 -3.48 -18.34 -25.34
C ALA A 108 -2.27 -18.26 -26.28
N GLY A 109 -1.40 -17.25 -26.15
CA GLY A 109 -0.30 -17.04 -27.10
C GLY A 109 0.77 -16.06 -26.67
N ILE A 110 1.78 -15.90 -27.55
CA ILE A 110 2.90 -14.97 -27.40
C ILE A 110 2.98 -14.15 -28.69
N ALA A 111 3.10 -12.83 -28.56
CA ALA A 111 3.18 -11.90 -29.70
C ALA A 111 4.24 -10.81 -29.46
N SER A 112 4.65 -10.14 -30.54
CA SER A 112 5.39 -8.89 -30.48
C SER A 112 4.48 -7.73 -30.86
N ILE A 113 4.16 -6.86 -29.90
CA ILE A 113 3.29 -5.70 -30.14
C ILE A 113 4.11 -4.43 -29.92
N ALA A 114 4.29 -3.63 -30.97
CA ALA A 114 5.12 -2.41 -30.92
C ALA A 114 6.56 -2.65 -30.39
N GLY A 115 7.12 -3.83 -30.64
CA GLY A 115 8.45 -4.25 -30.15
C GLY A 115 8.49 -4.68 -28.69
N LEU A 116 7.34 -4.91 -28.06
CA LEU A 116 7.20 -5.46 -26.71
C LEU A 116 6.83 -6.94 -26.80
N LYS A 117 7.46 -7.79 -25.99
CA LYS A 117 7.08 -9.20 -25.89
C LYS A 117 5.84 -9.33 -25.01
N VAL A 118 4.77 -9.87 -25.59
CA VAL A 118 3.44 -9.96 -24.99
C VAL A 118 3.06 -11.42 -24.85
N ALA A 119 2.60 -11.82 -23.66
CA ALA A 119 1.84 -13.04 -23.45
C ALA A 119 0.35 -12.69 -23.25
N TYR A 120 -0.56 -13.54 -23.68
CA TYR A 120 -1.99 -13.31 -23.52
C TYR A 120 -2.78 -14.61 -23.36
N VAL A 121 -3.93 -14.50 -22.70
CA VAL A 121 -4.94 -15.57 -22.58
C VAL A 121 -6.33 -14.96 -22.72
N SER A 122 -7.02 -15.28 -23.82
CA SER A 122 -8.40 -14.86 -24.07
C SER A 122 -9.40 -15.77 -23.37
N GLY A 123 -10.58 -15.22 -23.07
CA GLY A 123 -11.66 -15.95 -22.43
C GLY A 123 -11.59 -16.06 -20.91
N THR A 124 -12.35 -17.02 -20.37
CA THR A 124 -12.43 -17.36 -18.94
C THR A 124 -12.10 -18.83 -18.66
N GLU A 125 -11.62 -19.14 -17.46
CA GLU A 125 -11.21 -20.50 -17.07
C GLU A 125 -12.38 -21.51 -17.13
N THR A 126 -12.18 -22.65 -17.78
CA THR A 126 -13.12 -23.78 -17.75
C THR A 126 -12.94 -24.59 -16.46
N VAL A 127 -13.90 -24.50 -15.54
CA VAL A 127 -13.85 -25.24 -14.27
C VAL A 127 -14.45 -26.64 -14.45
N GLY A 128 -13.67 -27.69 -14.16
CA GLY A 128 -14.13 -29.09 -14.18
C GLY A 128 -13.99 -29.83 -15.51
N GLN A 129 -13.41 -29.19 -16.54
CA GLN A 129 -13.11 -29.80 -17.85
C GLN A 129 -11.65 -29.50 -18.21
N GLU A 130 -10.71 -30.06 -17.43
CA GLU A 130 -9.26 -29.78 -17.57
C GLU A 130 -8.69 -30.26 -18.91
N ASP A 131 -9.32 -31.25 -19.54
CA ASP A 131 -8.88 -31.89 -20.80
C ASP A 131 -9.49 -31.28 -22.07
N GLU A 132 -10.43 -30.34 -21.95
CA GLU A 132 -11.02 -29.70 -23.13
C GLU A 132 -10.12 -28.59 -23.69
N LYS A 133 -10.04 -28.50 -25.03
CA LYS A 133 -9.38 -27.38 -25.70
C LYS A 133 -10.18 -26.11 -25.45
N GLY A 134 -9.52 -25.09 -24.89
CA GLY A 134 -10.09 -23.75 -24.75
C GLY A 134 -10.56 -23.18 -26.11
N THR A 135 -11.62 -22.39 -26.08
CA THR A 135 -12.22 -21.69 -27.24
C THR A 135 -11.72 -20.24 -27.33
N LEU A 136 -12.30 -19.43 -28.22
CA LEU A 136 -12.05 -17.98 -28.25
C LEU A 136 -12.41 -17.31 -26.91
N LEU A 137 -13.46 -17.77 -26.25
CA LEU A 137 -14.03 -17.17 -25.04
C LEU A 137 -13.76 -17.98 -23.78
N THR A 138 -13.05 -19.10 -23.86
CA THR A 138 -12.71 -19.94 -22.72
C THR A 138 -11.29 -20.49 -22.83
N TYR A 139 -10.63 -20.72 -21.70
CA TYR A 139 -9.31 -21.38 -21.68
C TYR A 139 -9.28 -22.48 -20.64
N SER A 140 -8.45 -23.51 -20.89
CA SER A 140 -8.23 -24.61 -19.96
C SER A 140 -6.86 -24.52 -19.30
N LYS A 141 -6.71 -25.18 -18.14
CA LYS A 141 -5.43 -25.28 -17.45
C LYS A 141 -4.33 -25.88 -18.33
N ALA A 142 -4.66 -26.85 -19.18
CA ALA A 142 -3.74 -27.44 -20.14
C ALA A 142 -3.18 -26.40 -21.13
N SER A 143 -4.05 -25.53 -21.68
CA SER A 143 -3.63 -24.46 -22.60
C SER A 143 -2.71 -23.44 -21.94
N VAL A 144 -2.99 -23.12 -20.68
CA VAL A 144 -2.17 -22.23 -19.86
C VAL A 144 -0.81 -22.86 -19.54
N ASN A 145 -0.78 -24.12 -19.16
CA ASN A 145 0.47 -24.85 -18.91
C ASN A 145 1.35 -24.90 -20.17
N ALA A 146 0.75 -25.17 -21.33
CA ALA A 146 1.47 -25.15 -22.60
C ALA A 146 2.09 -23.78 -22.91
N LEU A 147 1.37 -22.69 -22.62
CA LEU A 147 1.89 -21.33 -22.74
C LEU A 147 3.07 -21.08 -21.78
N VAL A 148 2.96 -21.49 -20.52
CA VAL A 148 4.04 -21.36 -19.52
C VAL A 148 5.29 -22.12 -19.99
N GLN A 149 5.13 -23.37 -20.43
CA GLN A 149 6.24 -24.16 -20.95
C GLN A 149 6.92 -23.47 -22.15
N LYS A 150 6.13 -22.94 -23.10
CA LYS A 150 6.66 -22.20 -24.27
C LYS A 150 7.44 -20.94 -23.84
N LEU A 151 6.94 -20.21 -22.85
CA LEU A 151 7.58 -19.01 -22.32
C LEU A 151 8.88 -19.29 -21.57
N LEU A 152 8.97 -20.42 -20.88
CA LEU A 152 10.17 -20.82 -20.14
C LEU A 152 11.20 -21.52 -21.05
N ALA A 153 10.76 -22.13 -22.15
CA ALA A 153 11.63 -22.75 -23.15
C ALA A 153 12.35 -21.73 -24.04
N SER A 154 11.79 -20.52 -24.23
CA SER A 154 12.55 -19.43 -24.85
C SER A 154 13.68 -19.05 -23.89
N GLY A 155 14.94 -19.18 -24.32
CA GLY A 155 16.15 -18.97 -23.48
C GLY A 155 16.32 -17.57 -22.88
N ASP A 156 15.28 -16.73 -22.92
CA ASP A 156 15.14 -15.44 -22.24
C ASP A 156 14.45 -15.56 -20.86
N GLN A 157 14.37 -16.77 -20.31
CA GLN A 157 13.91 -17.03 -18.92
C GLN A 157 12.50 -16.47 -18.63
N GLY A 158 11.64 -16.38 -19.64
CA GLY A 158 10.28 -15.85 -19.48
C GLY A 158 10.20 -14.34 -19.39
N ASP A 159 11.21 -13.58 -19.85
CA ASP A 159 11.13 -12.11 -19.96
C ASP A 159 9.89 -11.70 -20.79
N VAL A 160 8.85 -11.19 -20.13
CA VAL A 160 7.58 -10.76 -20.74
C VAL A 160 7.25 -9.33 -20.32
N ASP A 161 7.13 -8.43 -21.30
CA ASP A 161 6.81 -7.02 -21.02
C ASP A 161 5.36 -6.85 -20.57
N PHE A 162 4.42 -7.57 -21.21
CA PHE A 162 3.00 -7.52 -20.88
C PHE A 162 2.38 -8.91 -20.84
N LEU A 163 1.60 -9.17 -19.80
CA LEU A 163 0.60 -10.24 -19.76
C LEU A 163 -0.81 -9.61 -19.85
N PHE A 164 -1.61 -10.06 -20.81
CA PHE A 164 -3.01 -9.67 -20.96
C PHE A 164 -3.94 -10.83 -20.60
N THR A 165 -4.85 -10.62 -19.64
CA THR A 165 -5.86 -11.62 -19.26
C THR A 165 -7.19 -10.94 -18.94
N ALA A 166 -8.30 -11.59 -19.21
CA ALA A 166 -9.60 -11.07 -18.81
C ALA A 166 -9.97 -11.33 -17.34
N GLU A 167 -9.21 -12.19 -16.66
CA GLU A 167 -9.44 -12.54 -15.26
C GLU A 167 -8.26 -12.14 -14.38
N TYR A 168 -8.60 -11.73 -13.15
CA TYR A 168 -7.63 -11.57 -12.09
C TYR A 168 -7.08 -12.95 -11.68
N PRO A 169 -5.80 -13.08 -11.32
CA PRO A 169 -5.28 -14.29 -10.72
C PRO A 169 -5.82 -14.44 -9.30
N THR A 170 -6.07 -15.68 -8.86
CA THR A 170 -6.42 -15.95 -7.46
C THR A 170 -5.37 -15.39 -6.51
N SER A 171 -5.81 -14.86 -5.36
CA SER A 171 -4.95 -14.30 -4.32
C SER A 171 -4.22 -13.00 -4.68
N PHE A 172 -4.57 -12.32 -5.78
CA PHE A 172 -3.95 -11.04 -6.17
C PHE A 172 -4.03 -9.95 -5.09
N GLN A 173 -5.01 -10.03 -4.19
CA GLN A 173 -5.25 -9.10 -3.10
C GLN A 173 -4.35 -9.32 -1.87
N LEU A 174 -3.66 -10.45 -1.76
CA LEU A 174 -2.81 -10.72 -0.60
C LEU A 174 -1.68 -9.70 -0.48
N LEU A 175 -1.19 -9.55 0.76
CA LEU A 175 -0.11 -8.63 1.13
C LEU A 175 -0.46 -7.15 0.94
N LEU A 176 -1.76 -6.83 0.89
CA LEU A 176 -2.28 -5.48 0.84
C LEU A 176 -3.24 -5.24 2.01
N PRO A 177 -3.29 -4.03 2.58
CA PRO A 177 -4.36 -3.64 3.48
C PRO A 177 -5.71 -3.74 2.78
N GLU A 178 -6.74 -4.19 3.49
CA GLU A 178 -8.10 -4.36 2.96
C GLU A 178 -8.66 -3.07 2.34
N GLN A 179 -8.29 -1.90 2.89
CA GLN A 179 -8.72 -0.59 2.41
C GLN A 179 -8.17 -0.24 1.02
N GLN A 180 -7.13 -0.93 0.54
CA GLN A 180 -6.60 -0.73 -0.80
C GLN A 180 -7.36 -1.51 -1.87
N LEU A 181 -8.23 -2.46 -1.47
CA LEU A 181 -9.03 -3.23 -2.39
C LEU A 181 -10.41 -2.57 -2.55
N PRO A 182 -10.76 -2.07 -3.75
CA PRO A 182 -12.10 -1.55 -4.01
C PRO A 182 -13.18 -2.58 -3.67
N LEU A 183 -14.32 -2.13 -3.14
CA LEU A 183 -15.47 -2.99 -2.80
C LEU A 183 -15.86 -3.93 -3.95
N GLY A 184 -15.82 -3.44 -5.19
CA GLY A 184 -16.12 -4.23 -6.39
C GLY A 184 -15.16 -5.41 -6.64
N LEU A 185 -13.97 -5.41 -6.02
CA LEU A 185 -12.96 -6.46 -6.15
C LEU A 185 -12.88 -7.40 -4.93
N GLN A 186 -13.46 -7.03 -3.78
CA GLN A 186 -13.38 -7.85 -2.55
C GLN A 186 -13.99 -9.24 -2.70
N ALA A 187 -15.09 -9.35 -3.46
CA ALA A 187 -15.79 -10.61 -3.68
C ALA A 187 -15.33 -11.36 -4.94
N ILE A 188 -14.32 -10.87 -5.67
CA ILE A 188 -13.84 -11.53 -6.88
C ILE A 188 -13.06 -12.77 -6.51
N ARG A 189 -13.49 -13.90 -7.08
CA ARG A 189 -12.67 -15.09 -7.20
C ARG A 189 -11.85 -14.97 -8.48
N GLY A 190 -10.53 -15.03 -8.33
CA GLY A 190 -9.62 -15.05 -9.46
C GLY A 190 -9.51 -16.43 -10.09
N SER A 191 -8.73 -16.52 -11.17
CA SER A 191 -8.36 -17.77 -11.83
C SER A 191 -7.12 -18.39 -11.20
N VAL A 192 -7.16 -19.71 -11.00
CA VAL A 192 -6.01 -20.48 -10.53
C VAL A 192 -5.02 -20.70 -11.66
N ALA A 193 -5.49 -20.97 -12.88
CA ALA A 193 -4.61 -21.09 -14.04
C ALA A 193 -3.85 -19.77 -14.33
N ILE A 194 -4.49 -18.59 -14.23
CA ILE A 194 -3.76 -17.33 -14.42
C ILE A 194 -2.73 -17.10 -13.30
N ARG A 195 -3.00 -17.56 -12.07
CA ARG A 195 -2.03 -17.53 -10.95
C ARG A 195 -0.75 -18.29 -11.32
N GLU A 196 -0.86 -19.43 -12.00
CA GLU A 196 0.29 -20.23 -12.45
C GLU A 196 1.19 -19.43 -13.42
N ILE A 197 0.60 -18.71 -14.38
CA ILE A 197 1.37 -17.91 -15.34
C ILE A 197 2.17 -16.82 -14.62
N VAL A 198 1.52 -16.01 -13.79
CA VAL A 198 2.18 -14.89 -13.12
C VAL A 198 3.21 -15.35 -12.09
N HIS A 199 3.02 -16.55 -11.52
CA HIS A 199 3.96 -17.18 -10.61
C HIS A 199 5.25 -17.62 -11.31
N HIS A 200 5.20 -18.05 -12.57
CA HIS A 200 6.39 -18.53 -13.28
C HIS A 200 7.05 -17.46 -14.17
N VAL A 201 6.24 -16.59 -14.78
CA VAL A 201 6.68 -15.70 -15.87
C VAL A 201 7.05 -14.30 -15.39
N HIS A 202 6.46 -13.83 -14.29
CA HIS A 202 6.75 -12.53 -13.68
C HIS A 202 6.76 -11.33 -14.67
N PRO A 203 5.67 -11.07 -15.41
CA PRO A 203 5.66 -10.02 -16.43
C PRO A 203 5.93 -8.63 -15.83
N LYS A 204 6.46 -7.67 -16.59
CA LYS A 204 6.59 -6.27 -16.08
C LYS A 204 5.22 -5.69 -15.74
N TYR A 205 4.25 -5.91 -16.62
CA TYR A 205 2.88 -5.45 -16.45
C TYR A 205 1.92 -6.60 -16.67
N HIS A 206 0.96 -6.76 -15.75
CA HIS A 206 -0.20 -7.61 -15.93
C HIS A 206 -1.42 -6.71 -16.06
N ILE A 207 -2.05 -6.71 -17.22
CA ILE A 207 -3.22 -5.89 -17.51
C ILE A 207 -4.44 -6.78 -17.57
N THR A 208 -5.47 -6.41 -16.81
CA THR A 208 -6.71 -7.18 -16.75
C THR A 208 -7.97 -6.31 -16.79
N SER A 209 -9.07 -6.89 -17.22
CA SER A 209 -10.39 -6.29 -17.16
C SER A 209 -11.45 -7.37 -17.14
N ARG A 210 -12.24 -7.42 -16.05
CA ARG A 210 -13.36 -8.34 -15.89
C ARG A 210 -14.65 -7.86 -16.59
N GLY A 211 -14.66 -6.60 -17.07
CA GLY A 211 -15.83 -5.94 -17.68
C GLY A 211 -16.81 -5.40 -16.63
N GLY A 212 -17.75 -4.48 -16.91
CA GLY A 212 -18.00 -3.61 -18.07
C GLY A 212 -19.43 -3.03 -18.00
N ASP A 213 -20.34 -3.83 -17.47
CA ASP A 213 -21.76 -3.55 -17.25
C ASP A 213 -22.04 -2.67 -16.01
N GLY A 214 -21.03 -2.07 -15.40
CA GLY A 214 -21.19 -1.32 -14.15
C GLY A 214 -21.28 -2.19 -12.89
N THR A 215 -21.06 -3.50 -12.97
CA THR A 215 -21.23 -4.44 -11.84
C THR A 215 -19.90 -4.85 -11.17
N ARG A 216 -19.90 -5.95 -10.42
CA ARG A 216 -18.76 -6.41 -9.60
C ARG A 216 -17.53 -6.69 -10.46
N GLY A 217 -16.51 -5.86 -10.27
CA GLY A 217 -15.22 -5.96 -10.97
C GLY A 217 -14.98 -4.91 -12.03
N ASP A 218 -15.99 -4.10 -12.35
CA ASP A 218 -15.88 -2.99 -13.29
C ASP A 218 -15.34 -1.73 -12.61
N VAL A 219 -14.08 -1.80 -12.20
CA VAL A 219 -13.41 -0.73 -11.46
C VAL A 219 -11.94 -0.64 -11.90
N PHE A 220 -11.48 0.59 -12.08
CA PHE A 220 -10.06 0.87 -12.21
C PHE A 220 -9.34 0.56 -10.91
N TYR A 221 -8.35 -0.32 -10.99
CA TYR A 221 -7.57 -0.72 -9.84
C TYR A 221 -6.11 -0.85 -10.22
N GLN A 222 -5.24 -0.21 -9.46
CA GLN A 222 -3.81 -0.36 -9.61
C GLN A 222 -3.26 -0.97 -8.32
N ARG A 223 -2.92 -2.25 -8.38
CA ARG A 223 -2.28 -2.93 -7.27
C ARG A 223 -0.95 -2.26 -6.96
N LEU A 224 -0.55 -2.19 -5.68
CA LEU A 224 0.86 -1.97 -5.38
C LEU A 224 1.70 -3.00 -6.15
N PRO A 225 2.87 -2.62 -6.69
CA PRO A 225 3.74 -3.58 -7.36
C PRO A 225 4.11 -4.73 -6.43
N TYR A 226 4.47 -5.88 -6.98
CA TYR A 226 5.10 -6.95 -6.21
C TYR A 226 6.42 -7.36 -6.85
N VAL A 227 7.36 -7.79 -6.02
CA VAL A 227 8.64 -8.32 -6.45
C VAL A 227 8.64 -9.84 -6.39
N SER A 228 9.21 -10.44 -7.42
CA SER A 228 9.45 -11.87 -7.54
C SER A 228 10.93 -12.13 -7.77
N GLU A 229 11.36 -13.37 -7.59
CA GLU A 229 12.69 -13.82 -7.94
C GLU A 229 12.58 -14.83 -9.08
N VAL A 230 13.28 -14.57 -10.19
CA VAL A 230 13.27 -15.43 -11.36
C VAL A 230 14.02 -16.72 -11.02
N ALA A 231 13.29 -17.84 -11.10
CA ALA A 231 13.78 -19.16 -10.70
C ALA A 231 15.12 -19.51 -11.38
N GLY A 232 16.08 -20.00 -10.59
CA GLY A 232 17.39 -20.43 -11.07
C GLY A 232 18.39 -19.29 -11.36
N THR A 233 18.00 -18.03 -11.20
CA THR A 233 18.86 -16.87 -11.55
C THR A 233 19.11 -15.91 -10.40
N GLY A 234 18.23 -15.90 -9.39
CA GLY A 234 18.27 -14.94 -8.30
C GLY A 234 17.88 -13.50 -8.70
N ARG A 235 17.60 -13.26 -9.99
CA ARG A 235 17.23 -11.94 -10.51
C ARG A 235 15.88 -11.51 -9.94
N LYS A 236 15.81 -10.28 -9.41
CA LYS A 236 14.54 -9.70 -8.96
C LYS A 236 13.76 -9.15 -10.14
N GLN A 237 12.45 -9.37 -10.15
CA GLN A 237 11.54 -8.87 -11.17
C GLN A 237 10.32 -8.23 -10.52
N VAL A 238 10.02 -6.99 -10.90
CA VAL A 238 8.87 -6.24 -10.40
C VAL A 238 7.71 -6.35 -11.39
N THR A 239 6.54 -6.76 -10.91
CA THR A 239 5.30 -6.83 -11.68
C THR A 239 4.28 -5.82 -11.19
N ARG A 240 3.61 -5.15 -12.13
CA ARG A 240 2.54 -4.18 -11.89
C ARG A 240 1.22 -4.72 -12.44
N LEU A 241 0.28 -5.02 -11.54
CA LEU A 241 -1.08 -5.43 -11.91
C LEU A 241 -1.98 -4.18 -12.04
N ILE A 242 -2.62 -4.03 -13.20
CA ILE A 242 -3.55 -2.94 -13.51
C ILE A 242 -4.85 -3.52 -14.04
N GLY A 243 -5.92 -3.30 -13.28
CA GLY A 243 -7.31 -3.51 -13.66
C GLY A 243 -7.92 -2.28 -14.32
N LEU A 244 -8.55 -2.44 -15.47
CA LEU A 244 -9.24 -1.36 -16.18
C LEU A 244 -10.75 -1.58 -16.17
N SER A 245 -11.50 -0.49 -15.95
CA SER A 245 -12.96 -0.47 -16.11
C SER A 245 -13.35 -0.51 -17.59
N GLY A 246 -14.60 -0.86 -17.89
CA GLY A 246 -15.14 -0.81 -19.24
C GLY A 246 -15.32 0.61 -19.77
N VAL A 247 -15.29 0.78 -21.09
CA VAL A 247 -15.47 2.05 -21.79
C VAL A 247 -16.76 2.73 -21.32
N ASN A 248 -16.62 3.97 -20.88
CA ASN A 248 -17.73 4.74 -20.32
C ASN A 248 -17.50 6.26 -20.52
N LYS A 249 -18.51 7.07 -20.19
CA LYS A 249 -18.44 8.54 -20.21
C LYS A 249 -18.30 9.15 -18.80
N VAL A 250 -18.10 8.32 -17.78
CA VAL A 250 -18.03 8.72 -16.37
C VAL A 250 -16.67 9.37 -16.12
N LYS A 251 -16.67 10.53 -15.45
CA LYS A 251 -15.44 11.29 -15.13
C LYS A 251 -14.73 10.80 -13.87
N ASP A 252 -15.31 9.84 -13.16
CA ASP A 252 -14.74 9.24 -11.96
C ASP A 252 -13.45 8.47 -12.28
N LYS A 253 -12.40 8.72 -11.50
CA LYS A 253 -11.11 8.03 -11.60
C LYS A 253 -11.23 6.53 -11.30
N THR A 254 -12.20 6.11 -10.48
CA THR A 254 -12.48 4.68 -10.22
C THR A 254 -13.06 3.97 -11.43
N ARG A 255 -13.51 4.72 -12.45
CA ARG A 255 -14.07 4.22 -13.71
C ARG A 255 -13.14 4.47 -14.90
N LYS A 256 -11.85 4.68 -14.63
CA LYS A 256 -10.83 4.86 -15.67
C LYS A 256 -10.73 3.59 -16.53
N TYR A 257 -11.07 3.72 -17.81
CA TYR A 257 -11.04 2.63 -18.78
C TYR A 257 -9.84 2.67 -19.72
N LEU A 258 -9.16 3.82 -19.85
CA LEU A 258 -7.98 4.02 -20.70
C LEU A 258 -6.75 4.36 -19.86
N HIS A 259 -5.63 3.70 -20.14
CA HIS A 259 -4.35 3.92 -19.48
C HIS A 259 -3.20 3.97 -20.49
N ALA A 260 -2.34 4.99 -20.41
CA ALA A 260 -1.19 5.15 -21.29
C ALA A 260 0.08 4.73 -20.56
N LEU A 261 0.92 3.88 -21.18
CA LEU A 261 2.23 3.50 -20.64
C LEU A 261 3.33 3.74 -21.67
N GLN A 262 4.49 4.18 -21.18
CA GLN A 262 5.74 4.17 -21.93
C GLN A 262 6.64 3.10 -21.32
N VAL A 263 7.12 2.17 -22.14
CA VAL A 263 7.81 0.97 -21.66
C VAL A 263 9.17 0.82 -22.33
N VAL A 264 10.16 0.41 -21.55
CA VAL A 264 11.45 -0.10 -22.05
C VAL A 264 11.28 -1.61 -22.26
N PRO A 265 11.31 -2.13 -23.50
CA PRO A 265 11.22 -3.57 -23.76
C PRO A 265 12.37 -4.32 -23.11
N PHE A 266 12.15 -5.56 -22.67
CA PHE A 266 13.23 -6.40 -22.13
C PHE A 266 14.36 -6.61 -23.13
N ALA A 267 14.02 -6.78 -24.41
CA ALA A 267 14.97 -6.92 -25.50
C ALA A 267 15.92 -5.70 -25.67
N GLN A 268 15.56 -4.54 -25.09
CA GLN A 268 16.37 -3.33 -25.14
C GLN A 268 17.14 -3.07 -23.83
N GLN A 269 16.98 -3.90 -22.81
CA GLN A 269 17.68 -3.76 -21.53
C GLN A 269 18.97 -4.59 -21.52
N SER A 270 20.05 -3.99 -21.01
CA SER A 270 21.31 -4.70 -20.74
C SER A 270 21.13 -5.79 -19.68
N ALA A 271 22.11 -6.69 -19.56
CA ALA A 271 22.09 -7.71 -18.51
C ALA A 271 22.18 -7.08 -17.11
N GLU A 272 22.97 -6.02 -16.99
CA GLU A 272 23.19 -5.26 -15.75
C GLU A 272 21.92 -4.55 -15.29
N GLU A 273 21.20 -3.89 -16.20
CA GLU A 273 19.90 -3.25 -15.91
C GLU A 273 18.83 -4.26 -15.51
N ARG A 274 18.89 -5.47 -16.10
CA ARG A 274 17.99 -6.56 -15.72
C ARG A 274 18.34 -7.14 -14.34
N GLN A 275 19.60 -7.11 -13.93
CA GLN A 275 20.04 -7.58 -12.62
C GLN A 275 19.72 -6.56 -11.50
N HIS A 276 19.87 -5.26 -11.77
CA HIS A 276 19.69 -4.18 -10.81
C HIS A 276 18.36 -3.47 -11.00
N VAL A 277 17.26 -4.20 -10.79
CA VAL A 277 15.91 -3.64 -10.92
C VAL A 277 15.62 -2.66 -9.79
N ASP A 278 15.25 -1.42 -10.13
CA ASP A 278 14.72 -0.45 -9.17
C ASP A 278 13.39 -0.97 -8.61
N ILE A 279 13.34 -1.17 -7.29
CA ILE A 279 12.16 -1.65 -6.58
C ILE A 279 11.48 -0.45 -5.93
N PRO A 280 10.34 0.03 -6.47
CA PRO A 280 9.65 1.20 -5.94
C PRO A 280 9.23 1.02 -4.48
N ALA A 281 9.21 2.11 -3.73
CA ALA A 281 8.66 2.13 -2.38
C ALA A 281 7.20 1.65 -2.37
N GLY A 282 6.85 0.76 -1.43
CA GLY A 282 5.53 0.14 -1.35
C GLY A 282 5.36 -1.14 -2.19
N THR A 283 6.40 -1.62 -2.87
CA THR A 283 6.39 -2.95 -3.53
C THR A 283 6.21 -4.07 -2.50
N THR A 284 5.19 -4.91 -2.65
CA THR A 284 4.95 -6.08 -1.78
C THR A 284 5.83 -7.27 -2.19
N GLN A 285 5.89 -8.31 -1.37
CA GLN A 285 6.34 -9.63 -1.86
C GLN A 285 5.33 -10.18 -2.89
N ASN A 286 5.73 -11.21 -3.64
CA ASN A 286 4.86 -11.91 -4.57
C ASN A 286 3.67 -12.53 -3.81
N PRO A 287 2.42 -12.09 -4.06
CA PRO A 287 1.24 -12.55 -3.33
C PRO A 287 0.89 -14.02 -3.65
N TYR A 288 1.27 -14.52 -4.81
CA TYR A 288 0.96 -15.86 -5.26
C TYR A 288 1.89 -16.89 -4.62
N LEU A 289 3.18 -16.58 -4.56
CA LEU A 289 4.14 -17.40 -3.81
C LEU A 289 3.76 -17.47 -2.32
N HIS A 290 3.34 -16.34 -1.72
CA HIS A 290 2.83 -16.33 -0.35
C HIS A 290 1.63 -17.26 -0.18
N ALA A 291 0.62 -17.17 -1.06
CA ALA A 291 -0.54 -18.04 -1.01
C ALA A 291 -0.17 -19.53 -1.10
N MET A 292 0.73 -19.89 -2.02
CA MET A 292 1.16 -21.27 -2.22
C MET A 292 1.93 -21.83 -1.01
N LEU A 293 2.77 -21.01 -0.38
CA LEU A 293 3.49 -21.40 0.84
C LEU A 293 2.54 -21.58 2.03
N ASP A 294 1.57 -20.69 2.21
CA ASP A 294 0.53 -20.83 3.23
C ASP A 294 -0.29 -22.10 2.99
N GLU A 295 -0.76 -22.33 1.76
CA GLU A 295 -1.50 -23.54 1.37
C GLU A 295 -0.68 -24.82 1.67
N ALA A 296 0.63 -24.81 1.41
CA ALA A 296 1.52 -25.93 1.72
C ALA A 296 1.68 -26.15 3.23
N THR A 297 1.84 -25.09 4.03
CA THR A 297 1.99 -25.21 5.50
C THR A 297 0.72 -25.71 6.18
N VAL A 298 -0.46 -25.37 5.65
CA VAL A 298 -1.76 -25.86 6.13
C VAL A 298 -1.95 -27.34 5.80
N ARG A 299 -1.55 -27.80 4.60
CA ARG A 299 -1.62 -29.22 4.20
C ARG A 299 -0.69 -30.14 5.00
N VAL A 300 0.41 -29.62 5.52
CA VAL A 300 1.32 -30.38 6.43
C VAL A 300 0.70 -30.54 7.83
N ARG A 301 -0.32 -29.73 8.18
CA ARG A 301 -1.06 -29.81 9.44
C ARG A 301 -2.41 -30.55 9.25
N GLU A 302 -2.38 -31.82 8.87
CA GLU A 302 -3.55 -32.71 9.02
C GLU A 302 -3.58 -33.37 10.41
N PRO A 303 -4.77 -33.77 10.91
CA PRO A 303 -5.09 -33.71 12.33
C PRO A 303 -4.43 -34.84 13.10
N ASP A 304 -3.53 -34.47 13.99
CA ASP A 304 -2.94 -35.37 14.98
C ASP A 304 -4.01 -35.74 16.02
N ALA A 305 -4.88 -36.68 15.63
CA ALA A 305 -5.88 -37.31 16.47
C ALA A 305 -5.19 -38.25 17.48
N LYS A 306 -4.33 -37.70 18.34
CA LYS A 306 -3.67 -38.42 19.45
C LYS A 306 -2.94 -37.53 20.47
N ARG A 307 -3.23 -36.23 20.55
CA ARG A 307 -2.83 -35.49 21.75
C ARG A 307 -3.86 -35.70 22.86
N ARG A 308 -3.45 -36.56 23.80
CA ARG A 308 -4.10 -36.94 25.07
C ARG A 308 -5.09 -35.89 25.60
N LYS A 309 -6.28 -36.39 25.94
CA LYS A 309 -7.21 -35.80 26.90
C LYS A 309 -6.41 -35.20 28.07
N VAL A 310 -6.42 -33.88 28.17
CA VAL A 310 -6.30 -33.19 29.45
C VAL A 310 -7.69 -32.60 29.66
N ASP A 311 -8.25 -32.91 30.82
CA ASP A 311 -9.66 -32.76 31.13
C ASP A 311 -10.19 -31.34 30.90
N SER A 312 -11.32 -31.26 30.21
CA SER A 312 -12.12 -30.05 30.07
C SER A 312 -12.83 -29.75 31.40
N ALA A 313 -12.09 -29.23 32.37
CA ALA A 313 -12.64 -28.77 33.64
C ALA A 313 -11.79 -27.64 34.25
N ALA A 314 -11.37 -26.65 33.45
CA ALA A 314 -10.87 -25.37 33.95
C ALA A 314 -10.67 -24.34 32.81
N ALA A 315 -11.77 -23.82 32.25
CA ALA A 315 -11.78 -22.51 31.59
C ALA A 315 -13.25 -22.12 31.35
N GLY A 316 -13.82 -21.34 32.27
CA GLY A 316 -15.16 -20.81 32.15
C GLY A 316 -15.24 -19.80 31.00
N GLY A 317 -15.79 -20.22 29.87
CA GLY A 317 -16.31 -19.34 28.82
C GLY A 317 -17.83 -19.26 28.93
N LEU A 318 -18.38 -18.05 28.89
CA LEU A 318 -19.83 -17.81 28.93
C LEU A 318 -20.51 -18.38 27.69
N SER A 319 -21.74 -18.91 27.84
CA SER A 319 -22.50 -19.46 26.73
C SER A 319 -22.94 -18.38 25.73
N ALA A 320 -23.26 -18.78 24.50
CA ALA A 320 -23.72 -17.88 23.44
C ALA A 320 -24.93 -17.03 23.87
N GLU A 321 -25.80 -17.59 24.71
CA GLU A 321 -26.98 -16.90 25.27
C GLU A 321 -26.60 -15.83 26.31
N GLN A 322 -25.52 -16.05 27.08
CA GLN A 322 -24.99 -15.06 28.02
C GLN A 322 -24.28 -13.90 27.30
N ILE A 323 -23.64 -14.17 26.15
CA ILE A 323 -23.03 -13.15 25.29
C ILE A 323 -24.13 -12.27 24.67
N GLU A 324 -25.25 -12.87 24.25
CA GLU A 324 -26.37 -12.13 23.66
C GLU A 324 -27.10 -11.25 24.69
N GLN A 325 -27.28 -11.73 25.93
CA GLN A 325 -27.84 -10.94 27.03
C GLN A 325 -26.94 -9.77 27.47
N LEU A 326 -25.61 -9.95 27.49
CA LEU A 326 -24.66 -8.87 27.80
C LEU A 326 -24.58 -7.84 26.68
N THR A 327 -24.68 -8.28 25.42
CA THR A 327 -24.73 -7.39 24.25
C THR A 327 -26.02 -6.57 24.23
N ALA A 328 -27.15 -7.17 24.60
CA ALA A 328 -28.44 -6.48 24.75
C ALA A 328 -28.44 -5.47 25.91
N LYS A 329 -27.78 -5.77 27.03
CA LYS A 329 -27.58 -4.82 28.15
C LYS A 329 -26.67 -3.64 27.80
N SER A 330 -25.70 -3.82 26.90
CA SER A 330 -24.82 -2.72 26.45
C SER A 330 -25.49 -1.75 25.45
N ARG A 331 -26.60 -2.16 24.82
CA ARG A 331 -27.34 -1.32 23.85
C ARG A 331 -28.28 -0.31 24.50
N SER A 332 -28.58 -0.43 25.80
CA SER A 332 -29.43 0.54 26.51
C SER A 332 -28.68 1.73 27.13
N ASP A 333 -27.34 1.66 27.25
CA ASP A 333 -26.53 2.73 27.89
C ASP A 333 -25.59 3.47 26.92
N ALA A 334 -25.72 3.27 25.61
CA ALA A 334 -24.95 4.00 24.61
C ALA A 334 -25.75 5.17 24.03
N GLN A 335 -26.08 6.15 24.88
CA GLN A 335 -26.41 7.51 24.47
C GLN A 335 -25.26 8.43 24.91
N PHE A 336 -24.64 9.07 23.92
CA PHE A 336 -23.84 10.31 24.01
C PHE A 336 -23.37 10.72 25.43
N PHE A 337 -22.12 10.46 25.78
CA PHE A 337 -21.45 11.20 26.85
C PHE A 337 -20.05 11.64 26.42
N TYR A 338 -20.03 12.83 25.82
CA TYR A 338 -18.89 13.73 25.83
C TYR A 338 -18.69 14.14 27.29
N ASP A 339 -17.71 13.58 28.00
CA ASP A 339 -17.49 13.96 29.40
C ASP A 339 -16.83 15.35 29.48
N GLN A 340 -17.70 16.35 29.49
CA GLN A 340 -17.38 17.76 29.59
C GLN A 340 -16.75 18.14 30.95
N LYS A 341 -16.67 17.20 31.93
CA LYS A 341 -16.07 17.44 33.25
C LYS A 341 -14.54 17.30 33.27
N LEU A 342 -13.96 16.48 32.38
CA LEU A 342 -12.50 16.39 32.24
C LEU A 342 -11.94 17.66 31.58
N ALA A 343 -12.69 18.25 30.64
CA ALA A 343 -12.33 19.52 29.99
C ALA A 343 -12.50 20.77 30.91
N THR A 344 -13.18 20.67 32.05
CA THR A 344 -13.38 21.78 33.00
C THR A 344 -12.48 21.74 34.24
N LYS A 345 -11.72 20.66 34.49
CA LYS A 345 -10.81 20.55 35.65
C LYS A 345 -9.48 21.31 35.49
N GLY A 346 -9.16 21.82 34.29
CA GLY A 346 -8.00 22.70 34.04
C GLY A 346 -8.16 24.17 34.49
N LEU A 347 -9.24 24.52 35.21
CA LEU A 347 -9.48 25.87 35.73
C LEU A 347 -9.73 25.84 37.24
N ARG A 348 -8.68 25.77 38.06
CA ARG A 348 -8.75 26.20 39.46
C ARG A 348 -8.16 27.61 39.61
N LYS A 349 -8.98 28.49 40.19
CA LYS A 349 -8.73 29.90 40.51
C LYS A 349 -7.85 30.05 41.76
N GLY A 350 -6.83 30.90 41.68
CA GLY A 350 -6.17 31.51 42.83
C GLY A 350 -5.17 32.59 42.43
N GLY A 351 -5.62 33.86 42.33
CA GLY A 351 -4.74 35.03 42.13
C GLY A 351 -5.37 36.25 41.44
N LEU A 352 -6.19 37.03 42.17
CA LEU A 352 -6.32 38.52 42.25
C LEU A 352 -5.92 39.37 41.00
N LEU A 353 -6.64 40.35 40.41
CA LEU A 353 -7.73 41.33 40.69
C LEU A 353 -8.12 42.00 39.30
N PRO A 354 -8.89 43.11 39.17
CA PRO A 354 -10.36 43.18 39.15
C PRO A 354 -10.98 43.82 37.87
N GLY A 355 -12.23 43.42 37.57
CA GLY A 355 -13.23 44.25 36.88
C GLY A 355 -13.21 44.24 35.35
N HIS A 356 -14.19 43.56 34.73
CA HIS A 356 -15.11 44.11 33.69
C HIS A 356 -16.12 43.02 33.23
N ASN A 357 -17.37 43.46 33.06
CA ASN A 357 -18.64 42.76 32.78
C ASN A 357 -18.64 41.32 32.17
N PRO A 358 -19.45 40.38 32.72
CA PRO A 358 -19.55 38.98 32.27
C PRO A 358 -20.62 38.70 31.18
N GLN A 359 -20.89 39.63 30.27
CA GLN A 359 -21.91 39.43 29.21
C GLN A 359 -21.40 39.48 27.76
N GLN A 360 -20.09 39.61 27.52
CA GLN A 360 -19.52 39.67 26.15
C GLN A 360 -18.53 38.56 25.77
N ARG A 361 -18.35 37.51 26.59
CA ARG A 361 -17.38 36.42 26.32
C ARG A 361 -18.00 35.06 25.95
N ARG A 362 -19.07 35.03 25.15
CA ARG A 362 -19.58 33.77 24.56
C ARG A 362 -19.13 33.49 23.12
N ASN A 363 -18.39 34.39 22.47
CA ASN A 363 -18.03 34.25 21.05
C ASN A 363 -16.53 34.21 20.71
N ASN A 364 -15.62 34.03 21.68
CA ASN A 364 -14.18 33.92 21.41
C ASN A 364 -13.54 32.68 22.05
N GLN A 365 -14.14 31.50 21.88
CA GLN A 365 -13.30 30.30 21.84
C GLN A 365 -12.65 30.28 20.45
N PRO A 366 -11.31 30.17 20.33
CA PRO A 366 -10.70 29.94 19.03
C PRO A 366 -11.34 28.69 18.45
N HIS A 367 -12.04 28.86 17.34
CA HIS A 367 -12.61 27.77 16.57
C HIS A 367 -11.43 26.88 16.14
N VAL A 368 -11.24 25.74 16.80
CA VAL A 368 -10.36 24.70 16.27
C VAL A 368 -11.09 24.20 15.03
N GLU A 369 -10.62 24.64 13.86
CA GLU A 369 -11.15 24.15 12.59
C GLU A 369 -11.24 22.63 12.63
N GLU A 370 -12.42 22.09 12.31
CA GLU A 370 -12.62 20.66 12.13
C GLU A 370 -11.71 20.18 10.99
N ARG A 371 -10.48 19.78 11.34
CA ARG A 371 -9.51 19.24 10.40
C ARG A 371 -9.84 17.78 10.18
N THR A 372 -10.56 17.49 9.10
CA THR A 372 -10.99 16.14 8.72
C THR A 372 -9.85 15.27 8.16
N GLU A 373 -8.68 15.84 7.88
CA GLU A 373 -7.60 15.16 7.15
C GLU A 373 -6.35 14.80 7.99
N CYS A 374 -6.29 15.18 9.27
CA CYS A 374 -5.11 14.93 10.11
C CYS A 374 -5.19 13.60 10.87
N TRP A 375 -4.15 12.77 10.75
CA TRP A 375 -4.10 11.43 11.34
C TRP A 375 -3.70 11.41 12.82
N PHE A 376 -3.23 12.56 13.34
CA PHE A 376 -2.68 12.69 14.69
C PHE A 376 -3.49 13.63 15.58
N CYS A 377 -4.45 14.39 15.04
CA CYS A 377 -5.27 15.28 15.85
C CYS A 377 -6.33 14.48 16.62
N LEU A 378 -6.36 14.64 17.94
CA LEU A 378 -7.36 14.02 18.83
C LEU A 378 -8.82 14.35 18.45
N ALA A 379 -9.03 15.52 17.84
CA ALA A 379 -10.34 15.99 17.37
C ALA A 379 -10.78 15.38 16.03
N THR A 380 -9.90 14.69 15.28
CA THR A 380 -10.26 14.16 13.96
C THR A 380 -11.01 12.81 14.08
N PRO A 381 -12.15 12.61 13.38
CA PRO A 381 -12.92 11.37 13.45
C PRO A 381 -12.14 10.12 13.00
N THR A 382 -11.20 10.28 12.07
CA THR A 382 -10.38 9.20 11.48
C THR A 382 -9.17 8.80 12.33
N LEU A 383 -8.98 9.39 13.51
CA LEU A 383 -7.90 9.00 14.42
C LEU A 383 -8.09 7.56 14.92
N GLU A 384 -7.04 6.77 14.83
CA GLU A 384 -6.96 5.38 15.31
C GLU A 384 -6.79 5.36 16.84
N ARG A 385 -7.87 5.68 17.58
CA ARG A 385 -7.85 5.85 19.05
C ARG A 385 -7.32 4.64 19.83
N HIS A 386 -7.44 3.43 19.27
CA HIS A 386 -6.96 2.21 19.91
C HIS A 386 -5.43 2.13 20.02
N LEU A 387 -4.69 2.97 19.29
CA LEU A 387 -3.23 3.06 19.35
C LEU A 387 -2.72 4.02 20.44
N ILE A 388 -3.58 4.83 21.05
CA ILE A 388 -3.17 5.79 22.08
C ILE A 388 -2.83 5.04 23.37
N VAL A 389 -1.65 5.30 23.91
CA VAL A 389 -1.11 4.72 25.15
C VAL A 389 -1.46 5.59 26.35
N SER A 390 -1.04 6.85 26.34
CA SER A 390 -1.20 7.81 27.45
C SER A 390 -1.48 9.20 26.90
N ILE A 391 -2.23 10.03 27.60
CA ILE A 391 -2.57 11.39 27.20
C ILE A 391 -2.21 12.34 28.34
N GLY A 392 -1.27 13.24 28.09
CA GLY A 392 -0.93 14.35 28.99
C GLY A 392 -1.76 15.60 28.72
N GLN A 393 -1.28 16.74 29.20
CA GLN A 393 -1.94 18.04 29.04
C GLN A 393 -1.67 18.67 27.67
N GLU A 394 -0.47 18.46 27.12
CA GLU A 394 0.08 19.12 25.93
C GLU A 394 0.51 18.12 24.84
N ALA A 395 0.78 16.87 25.19
CA ALA A 395 1.24 15.80 24.32
C ALA A 395 0.67 14.44 24.77
N TYR A 396 0.70 13.47 23.86
CA TYR A 396 0.26 12.10 24.13
C TYR A 396 1.24 11.07 23.56
N LEU A 397 1.26 9.89 24.16
CA LEU A 397 2.05 8.75 23.75
C LEU A 397 1.17 7.78 22.96
N ALA A 398 1.63 7.29 21.82
CA ALA A 398 0.89 6.33 21.00
C ALA A 398 1.80 5.31 20.31
N MET A 399 1.24 4.14 20.03
CA MET A 399 1.84 3.17 19.12
C MET A 399 1.66 3.66 17.66
N PRO A 400 2.68 3.62 16.82
CA PRO A 400 2.54 3.91 15.39
C PRO A 400 1.84 2.74 14.69
N LYS A 401 1.02 3.06 13.70
CA LYS A 401 0.56 2.07 12.71
C LYS A 401 1.79 1.47 12.01
N GLY A 402 1.95 0.16 12.11
CA GLY A 402 3.14 -0.51 11.59
C GLY A 402 4.42 -0.21 12.38
N ALA A 403 4.39 -0.43 13.69
CA ALA A 403 5.55 -0.32 14.57
C ALA A 403 6.74 -1.21 14.11
N ILE A 404 7.98 -0.79 14.37
CA ILE A 404 9.16 -1.60 14.01
C ILE A 404 9.18 -2.84 14.90
N CYS A 405 8.96 -2.64 16.20
CA CYS A 405 8.84 -3.63 17.25
C CYS A 405 7.80 -3.14 18.28
N GLY A 406 7.57 -3.91 19.35
CA GLY A 406 6.69 -3.51 20.46
C GLY A 406 7.17 -2.29 21.26
N ASP A 407 8.43 -1.87 21.05
CA ASP A 407 9.07 -0.74 21.74
C ASP A 407 9.16 0.53 20.87
N HIS A 408 8.52 0.53 19.69
CA HIS A 408 8.46 1.71 18.82
C HIS A 408 7.18 2.50 19.10
N LEU A 409 7.32 3.73 19.58
CA LEU A 409 6.23 4.64 19.95
C LEU A 409 6.39 6.00 19.27
N LEU A 410 5.35 6.82 19.41
CA LEU A 410 5.30 8.21 19.01
C LEU A 410 4.99 9.09 20.22
N ILE A 411 5.76 10.16 20.40
CA ILE A 411 5.37 11.28 21.27
C ILE A 411 4.81 12.36 20.36
N VAL A 412 3.53 12.67 20.52
CA VAL A 412 2.77 13.52 19.61
C VAL A 412 2.21 14.70 20.39
N PRO A 413 2.49 15.96 20.00
CA PRO A 413 1.85 17.11 20.62
C PRO A 413 0.35 17.11 20.34
N ILE A 414 -0.43 17.71 21.24
CA ILE A 414 -1.87 17.94 21.02
C ILE A 414 -2.04 19.13 20.07
N ALA A 415 -1.17 20.14 20.19
CA ALA A 415 -1.12 21.27 19.28
C ALA A 415 -0.72 20.83 17.86
N HIS A 416 -1.54 21.19 16.86
CA HIS A 416 -1.26 20.86 15.46
C HIS A 416 -0.21 21.80 14.89
N GLU A 417 1.04 21.43 15.06
CA GLU A 417 2.19 22.10 14.45
C GLU A 417 2.85 21.21 13.39
N ALA A 418 3.35 21.84 12.31
CA ALA A 418 4.09 21.13 11.26
C ALA A 418 5.55 20.84 11.64
N SER A 419 6.09 21.63 12.57
CA SER A 419 7.47 21.61 13.01
C SER A 419 7.51 21.61 14.53
N THR A 420 8.37 20.76 15.11
CA THR A 420 8.62 20.79 16.54
C THR A 420 9.23 22.12 17.02
N LEU A 421 9.87 22.89 16.14
CA LEU A 421 10.42 24.22 16.49
C LEU A 421 9.32 25.24 16.79
N ALA A 422 8.12 25.05 16.24
CA ALA A 422 6.97 25.91 16.46
C ALA A 422 6.21 25.61 17.76
N LEU A 423 6.57 24.53 18.46
CA LEU A 423 5.91 24.14 19.70
C LEU A 423 6.18 25.15 20.82
N SER A 424 5.19 25.27 21.71
CA SER A 424 5.33 26.05 22.94
C SER A 424 6.36 25.39 23.88
N GLU A 425 6.93 26.19 24.78
CA GLU A 425 7.84 25.68 25.79
C GLU A 425 7.16 24.64 26.70
N ALA A 426 5.89 24.86 27.07
CA ALA A 426 5.13 23.92 27.88
C ALA A 426 4.93 22.56 27.18
N THR A 427 4.58 22.61 25.88
CA THR A 427 4.43 21.40 25.07
C THR A 427 5.74 20.63 24.97
N TRP A 428 6.85 21.33 24.72
CA TRP A 428 8.17 20.69 24.66
C TRP A 428 8.60 20.08 26.01
N GLN A 429 8.38 20.80 27.11
CA GLN A 429 8.67 20.29 28.47
C GLN A 429 7.91 19.00 28.78
N GLU A 430 6.65 18.86 28.34
CA GLU A 430 5.91 17.61 28.53
C GLU A 430 6.42 16.49 27.62
N MET A 431 6.83 16.80 26.38
CA MET A 431 7.48 15.81 25.51
C MET A 431 8.81 15.31 26.11
N GLU A 432 9.60 16.18 26.76
CA GLU A 432 10.79 15.80 27.52
C GLU A 432 10.45 14.91 28.74
N ARG A 433 9.34 15.16 29.44
CA ARG A 433 8.86 14.26 30.52
C ARG A 433 8.52 12.88 30.00
N PHE A 434 7.84 12.76 28.86
CA PHE A 434 7.62 11.47 28.20
C PHE A 434 8.94 10.78 27.85
N LYS A 435 9.91 11.49 27.27
CA LYS A 435 11.24 10.92 27.00
C LYS A 435 11.93 10.43 28.29
N ALA A 436 11.91 11.21 29.37
CA ALA A 436 12.50 10.83 30.65
C ALA A 436 11.83 9.59 31.27
N ALA A 437 10.49 9.51 31.21
CA ALA A 437 9.74 8.34 31.65
C ALA A 437 10.05 7.10 30.78
N LEU A 438 10.13 7.26 29.46
CA LEU A 438 10.51 6.19 28.53
C LEU A 438 11.95 5.70 28.74
N ARG A 439 12.89 6.59 29.07
CA ARG A 439 14.26 6.19 29.45
C ARG A 439 14.25 5.28 30.68
N ARG A 440 13.48 5.63 31.72
CA ARG A 440 13.32 4.78 32.92
C ARG A 440 12.66 3.44 32.59
N TYR A 441 11.61 3.46 31.78
CA TYR A 441 10.92 2.25 31.33
C TYR A 441 11.85 1.31 30.55
N PHE A 442 12.54 1.81 29.52
CA PHE A 442 13.44 0.99 28.72
C PHE A 442 14.66 0.52 29.50
N ALA A 443 15.21 1.34 30.40
CA ALA A 443 16.29 0.92 31.30
C ALA A 443 15.87 -0.27 32.19
N SER A 444 14.61 -0.33 32.64
CA SER A 444 14.10 -1.48 33.40
C SER A 444 14.03 -2.79 32.58
N GLN A 445 14.19 -2.70 31.26
CA GLN A 445 14.18 -3.82 30.31
C GLN A 445 15.52 -4.05 29.60
N ASP A 446 16.62 -3.49 30.13
CA ASP A 446 17.95 -3.53 29.53
C ASP A 446 18.00 -2.97 28.09
N LYS A 447 17.28 -1.86 27.88
CA LYS A 447 17.19 -1.12 26.62
C LYS A 447 17.51 0.36 26.85
N GLU A 448 17.95 1.03 25.81
CA GLU A 448 18.19 2.47 25.78
C GLU A 448 17.29 3.17 24.76
N LEU A 449 16.96 4.43 25.01
CA LEU A 449 16.03 5.21 24.19
C LEU A 449 16.74 5.79 22.96
N LEU A 450 16.27 5.45 21.76
CA LEU A 450 16.56 6.17 20.52
C LEU A 450 15.42 7.15 20.23
N VAL A 451 15.74 8.41 19.90
CA VAL A 451 14.75 9.44 19.51
C VAL A 451 15.07 9.96 18.12
N ILE A 452 14.04 10.17 17.31
CA ILE A 452 14.14 10.73 15.96
C ILE A 452 13.09 11.85 15.81
N ASP A 453 13.55 13.03 15.41
CA ASP A 453 12.71 14.16 14.99
C ASP A 453 12.96 14.45 13.52
N ARG A 454 11.93 14.26 12.69
CA ARG A 454 11.99 14.57 11.26
C ARG A 454 11.25 15.87 10.98
N ASN A 455 12.00 16.95 10.89
CA ASN A 455 11.54 18.29 10.57
C ASN A 455 11.78 18.62 9.09
N VAL A 456 11.12 17.87 8.20
CA VAL A 456 11.26 18.02 6.75
C VAL A 456 9.91 18.30 6.15
N THR A 457 9.80 19.36 5.32
CA THR A 457 8.55 19.72 4.65
C THR A 457 8.12 18.61 3.70
N THR A 458 6.88 18.15 3.84
CA THR A 458 6.27 17.17 2.94
C THR A 458 4.98 17.73 2.32
N LEU A 459 4.57 17.20 1.17
CA LEU A 459 3.30 17.58 0.53
C LEU A 459 2.11 17.06 1.35
N GLY A 460 1.30 17.95 1.91
CA GLY A 460 0.07 17.64 2.67
C GLY A 460 0.08 18.21 4.09
N ALA A 461 -1.01 17.99 4.84
CA ALA A 461 -1.10 18.37 6.24
C ALA A 461 -0.10 17.55 7.08
N THR A 462 0.87 18.20 7.71
CA THR A 462 1.87 17.57 8.56
C THR A 462 1.64 17.95 10.02
N HIS A 463 1.53 16.94 10.88
CA HIS A 463 1.58 17.10 12.33
C HIS A 463 2.91 16.50 12.81
N CYS A 464 3.75 17.32 13.42
CA CYS A 464 5.04 16.91 13.96
C CYS A 464 4.88 15.89 15.09
N HIS A 465 5.86 14.99 15.23
CA HIS A 465 5.93 14.02 16.31
C HIS A 465 7.38 13.56 16.46
N LEU A 466 7.74 13.07 17.64
CA LEU A 466 8.98 12.33 17.84
C LEU A 466 8.72 10.84 17.68
N GLN A 467 9.55 10.15 16.90
CA GLN A 467 9.60 8.68 16.92
C GLN A 467 10.58 8.25 17.99
N VAL A 468 10.18 7.30 18.82
CA VAL A 468 11.02 6.77 19.89
C VAL A 468 11.06 5.25 19.86
N VAL A 469 12.23 4.67 20.06
CA VAL A 469 12.44 3.23 19.95
C VAL A 469 13.30 2.73 21.10
N GLY A 470 12.84 1.70 21.81
CA GLY A 470 13.69 0.96 22.76
C GLY A 470 14.71 0.10 22.01
N VAL A 471 16.00 0.38 22.19
CA VAL A 471 17.11 -0.35 21.57
C VAL A 471 17.76 -1.25 22.61
N PRO A 472 17.88 -2.58 22.38
CA PRO A 472 18.61 -3.46 23.28
C PRO A 472 20.03 -2.95 23.53
N LYS A 473 20.49 -3.01 24.79
CA LYS A 473 21.76 -2.43 25.20
C LYS A 473 22.95 -2.99 24.40
N GLU A 474 22.91 -4.26 24.02
CA GLU A 474 23.95 -4.87 23.18
C GLU A 474 24.07 -4.26 21.78
N LYS A 475 23.02 -3.57 21.31
CA LYS A 475 22.99 -2.88 20.01
C LYS A 475 23.23 -1.38 20.15
N ALA A 476 22.94 -0.80 21.30
CA ALA A 476 23.03 0.65 21.56
C ALA A 476 24.40 1.25 21.19
N ALA A 477 25.50 0.63 21.59
CA ALA A 477 26.86 1.11 21.28
C ALA A 477 27.17 1.20 19.77
N THR A 478 26.40 0.51 18.91
CA THR A 478 26.57 0.56 17.46
C THR A 478 25.68 1.59 16.76
N ALA A 479 24.78 2.26 17.50
CA ALA A 479 23.77 3.17 16.95
C ALA A 479 24.39 4.25 16.05
N ARG A 480 25.42 4.95 16.53
CA ARG A 480 26.14 5.97 15.76
C ARG A 480 26.67 5.42 14.44
N ARG A 481 27.43 4.33 14.51
CA ARG A 481 28.04 3.72 13.32
C ARG A 481 26.98 3.33 12.29
N VAL A 482 25.85 2.77 12.74
CA VAL A 482 24.74 2.39 11.84
C VAL A 482 24.12 3.63 11.19
N PHE A 483 23.86 4.69 11.95
CA PHE A 483 23.31 5.93 11.43
C PHE A 483 24.24 6.61 10.41
N GLU A 484 25.54 6.62 10.66
CA GLU A 484 26.55 7.14 9.73
C GLU A 484 26.64 6.27 8.46
N THR A 485 26.73 4.94 8.61
CA THR A 485 26.84 4.00 7.49
C THR A 485 25.61 4.03 6.59
N GLU A 486 24.40 4.02 7.17
CA GLU A 486 23.18 4.17 6.38
C GLU A 486 23.08 5.60 5.82
N GLY A 487 23.56 6.60 6.56
CA GLY A 487 23.57 8.00 6.15
C GLY A 487 24.34 8.23 4.85
N GLU A 488 25.51 7.62 4.71
CA GLU A 488 26.32 7.66 3.48
C GLU A 488 25.53 7.23 2.23
N LYS A 489 24.71 6.17 2.35
CA LYS A 489 23.90 5.62 1.25
C LYS A 489 22.80 6.57 0.78
N TYR A 490 22.30 7.42 1.68
CA TYR A 490 21.15 8.29 1.45
C TYR A 490 21.50 9.78 1.48
N HIS A 491 22.79 10.12 1.45
CA HIS A 491 23.29 11.50 1.54
C HIS A 491 22.84 12.24 2.81
N VAL A 492 22.71 11.51 3.92
CA VAL A 492 22.44 12.07 5.25
C VAL A 492 23.75 12.15 6.01
N LYS A 493 24.21 13.38 6.27
CA LYS A 493 25.44 13.66 7.02
C LYS A 493 25.09 14.32 8.34
N PHE A 494 25.40 13.65 9.43
CA PHE A 494 25.19 14.18 10.77
C PHE A 494 26.41 14.95 11.27
N HIS A 495 26.13 15.97 12.06
CA HIS A 495 27.09 16.66 12.91
C HIS A 495 26.58 16.58 14.35
N GLU A 496 27.49 16.50 15.31
CA GLU A 496 27.13 16.55 16.73
C GLU A 496 26.67 17.95 17.11
N LEU A 497 25.57 18.01 17.85
CA LEU A 497 25.16 19.23 18.54
C LEU A 497 26.14 19.45 19.70
N GLN A 498 27.11 20.35 19.49
CA GLN A 498 28.04 20.77 20.53
C GLN A 498 27.38 21.80 21.45
N GLY A 499 27.36 21.51 22.75
CA GLY A 499 26.92 22.42 23.80
C GLY A 499 26.92 21.70 25.14
N GLU A 500 27.25 22.41 26.23
CA GLU A 500 27.00 21.88 27.56
C GLU A 500 25.51 21.56 27.67
N ALA A 501 25.19 20.40 28.25
CA ALA A 501 23.83 20.05 28.63
C ALA A 501 23.35 21.08 29.66
N GLY A 502 22.90 22.24 29.18
CA GLY A 502 22.40 23.32 29.99
C GLY A 502 21.25 22.76 30.82
N ALA A 503 21.28 23.07 32.11
CA ALA A 503 20.32 22.66 33.13
C ALA A 503 18.90 23.25 32.92
N ALA A 504 18.37 23.21 31.69
CA ALA A 504 17.08 23.78 31.32
C ALA A 504 16.08 22.65 31.03
N SER A 505 14.88 22.79 31.57
CA SER A 505 13.70 21.95 31.32
C SER A 505 13.32 21.81 29.83
N THR A 506 13.93 22.60 28.95
CA THR A 506 13.64 22.72 27.52
C THR A 506 14.53 21.89 26.60
N GLY A 507 15.44 21.07 27.14
CA GLY A 507 16.26 20.16 26.34
C GLY A 507 17.01 20.85 25.18
N PRO A 508 17.14 20.22 24.00
CA PRO A 508 17.90 20.77 22.87
C PRO A 508 17.13 21.83 22.06
N LEU A 509 15.90 22.21 22.44
CA LEU A 509 15.00 23.02 21.59
C LEU A 509 15.62 24.35 21.16
N GLU A 510 16.23 25.08 22.11
CA GLU A 510 16.80 26.39 21.83
C GLU A 510 18.04 26.29 20.92
N GLN A 511 18.86 25.27 21.13
CA GLN A 511 20.01 24.98 20.25
C GLN A 511 19.54 24.58 18.84
N LEU A 512 18.49 23.76 18.74
CA LEU A 512 17.90 23.39 17.45
C LEU A 512 17.36 24.62 16.72
N ARG A 513 16.67 25.53 17.41
CA ARG A 513 16.21 26.81 16.81
C ARG A 513 17.37 27.64 16.28
N GLN A 514 18.43 27.78 17.08
CA GLN A 514 19.61 28.56 16.71
C GLN A 514 20.38 27.96 15.53
N GLN A 515 20.67 26.65 15.55
CA GLN A 515 21.48 26.01 14.51
C GLN A 515 20.72 25.79 13.20
N THR A 516 19.42 25.52 13.26
CA THR A 516 18.62 25.27 12.04
C THR A 516 18.17 26.56 11.36
N ASN A 517 18.02 27.66 12.11
CA ASN A 517 17.48 28.93 11.63
C ASN A 517 16.18 28.73 10.81
N GLY A 518 15.31 27.82 11.27
CA GLY A 518 14.03 27.48 10.63
C GLY A 518 14.12 26.63 9.36
N LYS A 519 15.32 26.17 8.95
CA LYS A 519 15.49 25.27 7.80
C LYS A 519 15.10 23.84 8.15
N SER A 520 14.74 23.04 7.14
CA SER A 520 14.46 21.61 7.33
C SER A 520 15.67 20.85 7.87
N PHE A 521 15.42 19.94 8.80
CA PHE A 521 16.45 19.14 9.45
C PHE A 521 15.94 17.75 9.83
N LEU A 522 16.89 16.88 10.10
CA LEU A 522 16.69 15.61 10.79
C LEU A 522 17.54 15.64 12.06
N TYR A 523 16.91 15.40 13.21
CA TYR A 523 17.56 15.32 14.50
C TYR A 523 17.40 13.91 15.08
N ALA A 524 18.44 13.42 15.75
CA ALA A 524 18.41 12.12 16.43
C ALA A 524 19.15 12.16 17.76
N GLU A 525 18.58 11.51 18.78
CA GLU A 525 19.23 11.21 20.05
C GLU A 525 19.62 9.74 20.02
N LEU A 526 20.89 9.45 19.82
CA LEU A 526 21.40 8.08 19.72
C LEU A 526 21.89 7.57 21.07
N PRO A 527 21.50 6.36 21.50
CA PRO A 527 22.07 5.74 22.68
C PRO A 527 23.54 5.36 22.44
N ASP A 528 24.37 5.37 23.49
CA ASP A 528 25.79 5.02 23.41
C ASP A 528 26.14 3.65 24.03
N GLY A 529 25.18 3.00 24.69
CA GLY A 529 25.36 1.69 25.33
C GLY A 529 25.87 1.76 26.77
N ASP A 530 26.20 2.94 27.27
CA ASP A 530 26.62 3.18 28.66
C ASP A 530 25.56 4.00 29.42
N GLY A 531 24.33 4.07 28.89
CA GLY A 531 23.23 4.87 29.43
C GLY A 531 23.29 6.36 29.08
N GLY A 532 24.27 6.79 28.28
CA GLY A 532 24.36 8.13 27.75
C GLY A 532 23.63 8.29 26.42
N THR A 533 23.73 9.47 25.83
CA THR A 533 23.05 9.79 24.58
C THR A 533 23.85 10.83 23.81
N THR A 534 24.05 10.60 22.52
CA THR A 534 24.65 11.59 21.61
C THR A 534 23.59 12.24 20.75
N GLN A 535 23.62 13.58 20.67
CA GLN A 535 22.70 14.37 19.87
C GLN A 535 23.29 14.68 18.50
N LEU A 536 22.58 14.27 17.45
CA LEU A 536 23.00 14.43 16.06
C LEU A 536 22.02 15.28 15.27
N LEU A 537 22.56 16.18 14.44
CA LEU A 537 21.81 17.07 13.57
C LEU A 537 22.27 16.92 12.11
N HIS A 538 21.32 16.80 11.21
CA HIS A 538 21.53 16.85 9.76
C HIS A 538 20.67 17.96 9.15
N HIS A 539 21.30 18.92 8.47
CA HIS A 539 20.61 19.93 7.69
C HIS A 539 20.15 19.34 6.36
N VAL A 540 18.87 19.51 6.05
CA VAL A 540 18.28 18.97 4.83
C VAL A 540 18.28 20.02 3.72
N GLU A 541 18.98 19.69 2.63
CA GLU A 541 19.03 20.51 1.41
C GLU A 541 18.43 19.73 0.24
N GLY A 542 17.34 20.23 -0.34
CA GLY A 542 16.70 19.60 -1.51
C GLY A 542 15.95 18.30 -1.20
N LYS A 543 16.12 17.29 -2.07
CA LYS A 543 15.39 16.01 -1.99
C LYS A 543 15.96 15.16 -0.85
N HIS A 544 15.11 14.77 0.09
CA HIS A 544 15.51 14.00 1.26
C HIS A 544 14.69 12.72 1.43
N TYR A 545 15.34 11.65 1.92
CA TYR A 545 14.66 10.41 2.23
C TYR A 545 13.91 10.52 3.57
N VAL A 546 12.63 10.89 3.52
CA VAL A 546 11.79 11.18 4.69
C VAL A 546 11.54 10.01 5.65
N GLN A 547 12.02 8.80 5.34
CA GLN A 547 11.95 7.62 6.21
C GLN A 547 13.32 7.22 6.75
N PHE A 548 14.36 8.04 6.54
CA PHE A 548 15.72 7.71 6.92
C PHE A 548 15.87 7.33 8.40
N GLY A 549 15.32 8.12 9.32
CA GLY A 549 15.45 7.82 10.75
C GLY A 549 14.87 6.45 11.11
N ARG A 550 13.68 6.12 10.60
CA ARG A 550 13.06 4.79 10.74
C ARG A 550 13.92 3.69 10.09
N HIS A 551 14.46 3.94 8.91
CA HIS A 551 15.34 3.01 8.20
C HIS A 551 16.56 2.68 9.05
N ALA A 552 17.29 3.69 9.53
CA ALA A 552 18.46 3.53 10.37
C ALA A 552 18.12 2.79 11.68
N ALA A 553 17.02 3.16 12.35
CA ALA A 553 16.52 2.43 13.52
C ALA A 553 16.21 0.95 13.23
N SER A 554 15.60 0.67 12.08
CA SER A 554 15.30 -0.71 11.68
C SER A 554 16.55 -1.53 11.34
N CYS A 555 17.57 -0.91 10.74
CA CYS A 555 18.86 -1.54 10.52
C CYS A 555 19.59 -1.80 11.85
N LEU A 556 19.56 -0.83 12.77
CA LEU A 556 20.13 -0.97 14.11
C LEU A 556 19.49 -2.14 14.87
N LEU A 557 18.18 -2.34 14.73
CA LEU A 557 17.47 -3.47 15.32
C LEU A 557 17.63 -4.78 14.54
N GLU A 558 18.40 -4.81 13.45
CA GLU A 558 18.58 -5.96 12.53
C GLU A 558 17.28 -6.40 11.85
N MET A 559 16.37 -5.45 11.66
CA MET A 559 15.08 -5.63 11.00
C MET A 559 14.95 -4.71 9.77
N PRO A 560 15.91 -4.68 8.82
CA PRO A 560 15.93 -3.70 7.72
C PRO A 560 14.67 -3.73 6.84
N ARG A 561 14.00 -4.89 6.75
CA ARG A 561 12.70 -5.00 6.04
C ARG A 561 11.61 -4.14 6.69
N ARG A 562 11.70 -3.86 7.99
CA ARG A 562 10.73 -3.05 8.74
C ARG A 562 10.94 -1.55 8.57
N ALA A 563 11.94 -1.11 7.79
CA ALA A 563 12.13 0.29 7.38
C ALA A 563 10.86 0.87 6.72
N ASN A 564 10.15 0.06 5.93
CA ASN A 564 8.85 0.44 5.37
C ASN A 564 7.73 0.05 6.35
N TRP A 565 7.12 1.03 7.00
CA TRP A 565 6.05 0.82 7.98
C TRP A 565 4.86 0.03 7.43
N LYS A 566 4.59 0.09 6.12
CA LYS A 566 3.51 -0.67 5.49
C LYS A 566 3.70 -2.19 5.60
N PHE A 567 4.93 -2.66 5.73
CA PHE A 567 5.22 -4.09 5.93
C PHE A 567 5.07 -4.54 7.39
N CYS A 568 4.90 -3.59 8.30
CA CYS A 568 4.71 -3.85 9.72
C CYS A 568 3.25 -3.73 10.16
N VAL A 569 2.34 -3.33 9.28
CA VAL A 569 0.92 -3.14 9.63
C VAL A 569 0.32 -4.49 9.94
N VAL A 570 -0.33 -4.58 11.10
CA VAL A 570 -1.08 -5.74 11.55
C VAL A 570 -2.57 -5.40 11.63
N PRO A 571 -3.48 -6.37 11.63
CA PRO A 571 -4.92 -6.11 11.79
C PRO A 571 -5.22 -5.38 13.10
N LYS A 572 -6.28 -4.57 13.13
CA LYS A 572 -6.69 -3.78 14.30
C LYS A 572 -6.76 -4.55 15.63
N PRO A 573 -7.32 -5.79 15.69
CA PRO A 573 -7.31 -6.56 16.95
C PRO A 573 -5.90 -6.89 17.46
N GLU A 574 -4.94 -7.06 16.55
CA GLU A 574 -3.53 -7.28 16.91
C GLU A 574 -2.86 -5.97 17.37
N GLU A 575 -3.18 -4.85 16.72
CA GLU A 575 -2.76 -3.52 17.19
C GLU A 575 -3.29 -3.21 18.60
N GLU A 576 -4.56 -3.52 18.86
CA GLU A 576 -5.19 -3.41 20.18
C GLU A 576 -4.45 -4.26 21.21
N LYS A 577 -4.16 -5.53 20.88
CA LYS A 577 -3.42 -6.44 21.75
C LYS A 577 -2.02 -5.91 22.07
N LEU A 578 -1.28 -5.45 21.06
CA LEU A 578 0.06 -4.88 21.24
C LEU A 578 0.02 -3.62 22.09
N THR A 579 -0.93 -2.72 21.83
CA THR A 579 -1.08 -1.47 22.58
C THR A 579 -1.46 -1.75 24.04
N GLN A 580 -2.35 -2.70 24.30
CA GLN A 580 -2.71 -3.10 25.67
C GLN A 580 -1.55 -3.77 26.41
N ALA A 581 -0.79 -4.61 25.72
CA ALA A 581 0.42 -5.21 26.30
C ALA A 581 1.46 -4.16 26.68
N PHE A 582 1.64 -3.13 25.86
CA PHE A 582 2.51 -1.99 26.18
C PHE A 582 1.97 -1.19 27.37
N LYS A 583 0.68 -0.78 27.34
CA LYS A 583 0.02 -0.05 28.44
C LYS A 583 0.21 -0.71 29.80
N SER A 584 0.06 -2.04 29.83
CA SER A 584 0.19 -2.82 31.06
C SER A 584 1.59 -2.73 31.67
N GLN A 585 2.62 -2.71 30.82
CA GLN A 585 4.02 -2.59 31.24
C GLN A 585 4.43 -1.14 31.50
N TRP A 586 3.84 -0.19 30.77
CA TRP A 586 4.09 1.24 30.86
C TRP A 586 3.50 1.87 32.12
N LYS A 587 2.39 1.33 32.63
CA LYS A 587 1.62 1.88 33.77
C LYS A 587 2.47 2.41 34.95
N PRO A 588 3.51 1.71 35.45
CA PRO A 588 4.31 2.20 36.58
C PRO A 588 5.17 3.44 36.28
N PHE A 589 5.35 3.77 35.00
CA PHE A 589 6.18 4.88 34.53
C PHE A 589 5.32 6.03 33.99
N ASP A 590 4.01 5.83 33.89
CA ASP A 590 3.08 6.73 33.25
C ASP A 590 2.67 7.89 34.17
N PHE A 591 3.41 9.00 34.08
CA PHE A 591 3.15 10.20 34.88
C PHE A 591 1.80 10.87 34.60
N THR A 592 1.08 10.47 33.53
CA THR A 592 -0.25 11.04 33.23
C THR A 592 -1.38 10.40 34.04
N LEU A 593 -1.07 9.38 34.85
CA LEU A 593 -2.06 8.69 35.70
C LEU A 593 -2.12 9.24 37.13
N ASP A 594 -1.19 10.12 37.51
CA ASP A 594 -1.10 10.67 38.86
C ASP A 594 -2.11 11.81 39.07
N ASP A 595 -3.35 11.46 39.45
CA ASP A 595 -4.37 12.41 39.95
C ASP A 595 -5.51 11.76 40.78
N GLU A 596 -5.36 10.53 41.32
CA GLU A 596 -6.41 9.87 42.14
C GLU A 596 -6.00 9.35 43.54
N GLU A 597 -4.80 9.65 44.04
CA GLU A 597 -4.46 9.38 45.45
C GLU A 597 -3.85 10.61 46.12
N ASP A 598 -4.72 11.46 46.66
CA ASP A 598 -4.59 12.14 47.97
C ASP A 598 -5.96 12.68 48.45
#